data_AF-A0A7V8ADI6-F1
#
_entry.id   AF-A0A7V8ADI6-F1
#
_cell.length_a   1.000
_cell.length_b   1.000
_cell.length_c   1.000
_cell.angle_alpha   90.00
_cell.angle_beta   90.00
_cell.angle_gamma   90.00
#
_symmetry.space_group_name_H-M   'P 1'
#
loop_
_entity.id
_entity.type
_entity.pdbx_description
1 polymer ?
#
loop_
_entity_poly.entity_id
_entity_poly.type
_entity_poly.pdbx_seq_one_letter_code
_entity_poly.pdbx_strand_id
1 'polypeptide(L)'
;MGISRDLMAGASYYEAVIALEPLLLGKEMSDAQMEAYYLADRISNKLIGEFLLITEFEKLPSTTTYREYMKWEKIVRLNRLGAGITYDHMCGCYDYHHAFLRTYLEKYPAGNYAPAAEFYTIRPGRNELSEVERELKELYAYVKKYPEGRESDKARLKIARINDNLWDLLYHGGWPPFSSGDKARDGARAEECRRTSLSLYKRLLKSRHLSPEELKEAKDRYDGLVSLKHSSVYYITYD
;
A
#
# COMPACT_ATOMS: atom_id res chain seq x y z
N MET A 1 -5.54 -14.54 5.55
CA MET A 1 -4.92 -15.80 5.10
C MET A 1 -3.56 -15.48 4.53
N GLY A 2 -2.49 -16.03 5.11
CA GLY A 2 -1.18 -15.99 4.47
C GLY A 2 -1.19 -17.01 3.33
N ILE A 3 -0.69 -16.64 2.16
CA ILE A 3 -0.40 -17.61 1.10
C ILE A 3 0.44 -18.71 1.76
N SER A 4 -0.08 -19.94 1.82
CA SER A 4 0.56 -21.01 2.58
C SER A 4 2.01 -21.13 2.12
N ARG A 5 2.95 -21.14 3.07
CA ARG A 5 4.36 -21.46 2.78
C ARG A 5 4.49 -22.78 2.02
N ASP A 6 3.51 -23.66 2.13
CA ASP A 6 3.46 -24.96 1.46
C ASP A 6 3.16 -24.84 -0.05
N LEU A 7 2.44 -23.81 -0.50
CA LEU A 7 2.28 -23.48 -1.93
C LEU A 7 3.57 -22.91 -2.54
N MET A 8 4.51 -22.46 -1.70
CA MET A 8 5.75 -21.78 -2.06
C MET A 8 7.00 -22.63 -1.78
N ALA A 9 6.82 -23.91 -1.38
CA ALA A 9 7.92 -24.83 -1.10
C ALA A 9 8.58 -25.30 -2.42
N GLY A 10 9.35 -24.40 -3.05
CA GLY A 10 10.19 -24.70 -4.21
C GLY A 10 9.94 -23.85 -5.46
N ALA A 11 8.82 -23.11 -5.54
CA ALA A 11 8.51 -22.22 -6.67
C ALA A 11 8.91 -20.76 -6.37
N SER A 12 9.47 -20.06 -7.35
CA SER A 12 9.76 -18.63 -7.24
C SER A 12 8.45 -17.81 -7.25
N TYR A 13 8.43 -16.62 -6.64
CA TYR A 13 7.22 -15.77 -6.64
C TYR A 13 6.81 -15.42 -8.08
N TYR A 14 7.79 -15.27 -8.97
CA TYR A 14 7.54 -15.12 -10.40
C TYR A 14 6.79 -16.31 -11.00
N GLU A 15 7.27 -17.55 -10.79
CA GLU A 15 6.62 -18.75 -11.34
C GLU A 15 5.19 -18.92 -10.79
N ALA A 16 4.96 -18.50 -9.54
CA ALA A 16 3.62 -18.51 -8.95
C ALA A 16 2.64 -17.58 -9.69
N VAL A 17 3.07 -16.39 -10.14
CA VAL A 17 2.22 -15.52 -10.99
C VAL A 17 2.01 -16.14 -12.37
N ILE A 18 3.08 -16.70 -12.97
CA ILE A 18 2.99 -17.35 -14.28
C ILE A 18 2.02 -18.53 -14.27
N ALA A 19 1.97 -19.31 -13.19
CA ALA A 19 1.04 -20.43 -13.05
C ALA A 19 -0.45 -19.99 -13.11
N LEU A 20 -0.75 -18.73 -12.84
CA LEU A 20 -2.10 -18.15 -12.92
C LEU A 20 -2.48 -17.69 -14.34
N GLU A 21 -1.55 -17.72 -15.30
CA GLU A 21 -1.73 -17.23 -16.68
C GLU A 21 -3.03 -17.71 -17.36
N PRO A 22 -3.41 -19.00 -17.32
CA PRO A 22 -4.65 -19.47 -17.97
C PRO A 22 -5.91 -18.79 -17.41
N LEU A 23 -5.93 -18.50 -16.11
CA LEU A 23 -7.05 -17.84 -15.44
C LEU A 23 -7.04 -16.33 -15.70
N LEU A 24 -5.86 -15.70 -15.67
CA LEU A 24 -5.71 -14.25 -15.87
C LEU A 24 -6.04 -13.81 -17.30
N LEU A 25 -5.70 -14.65 -18.29
CA LEU A 25 -5.98 -14.40 -19.71
C LEU A 25 -7.31 -14.99 -20.19
N GLY A 26 -7.97 -15.79 -19.35
CA GLY A 26 -9.28 -16.36 -19.64
C GLY A 26 -10.34 -15.29 -19.92
N LYS A 27 -11.26 -15.59 -20.84
CA LYS A 27 -12.40 -14.71 -21.15
C LYS A 27 -13.60 -14.94 -20.24
N GLU A 28 -13.67 -16.10 -19.59
CA GLU A 28 -14.78 -16.48 -18.74
C GLU A 28 -14.72 -15.76 -17.39
N MET A 29 -15.88 -15.29 -16.95
CA MET A 29 -16.02 -14.73 -15.60
C MET A 29 -16.34 -15.85 -14.62
N SER A 30 -15.47 -16.05 -13.63
CA SER A 30 -15.62 -17.12 -12.62
C SER A 30 -14.99 -16.74 -11.29
N ASP A 31 -15.39 -17.44 -10.23
CA ASP A 31 -14.79 -17.29 -8.90
C ASP A 31 -13.29 -17.60 -8.91
N ALA A 32 -12.87 -18.60 -9.70
CA ALA A 32 -11.46 -18.93 -9.88
C ALA A 32 -10.67 -17.79 -10.53
N GLN A 33 -11.25 -17.10 -11.51
CA GLN A 33 -10.62 -15.93 -12.12
C GLN A 33 -10.56 -14.74 -11.15
N MET A 34 -11.60 -14.50 -10.36
CA MET A 34 -11.58 -13.50 -9.29
C MET A 34 -10.45 -13.74 -8.29
N GLU A 35 -10.32 -14.98 -7.81
CA GLU A 35 -9.26 -15.38 -6.90
C GLU A 35 -7.88 -15.27 -7.55
N ALA A 36 -7.74 -15.64 -8.83
CA ALA A 36 -6.49 -15.49 -9.57
C ALA A 36 -6.00 -14.04 -9.63
N TYR A 37 -6.88 -13.07 -9.90
CA TYR A 37 -6.50 -11.65 -9.88
C TYR A 37 -6.03 -11.21 -8.49
N TYR A 38 -6.77 -11.59 -7.45
CA TYR A 38 -6.41 -11.25 -6.08
C TYR A 38 -5.07 -11.87 -5.65
N LEU A 39 -4.84 -13.15 -5.96
CA LEU A 39 -3.59 -13.84 -5.67
C LEU A 39 -2.42 -13.25 -6.47
N ALA A 40 -2.61 -12.99 -7.76
CA ALA A 40 -1.58 -12.39 -8.61
C ALA A 40 -1.13 -11.03 -8.08
N ASP A 41 -2.05 -10.20 -7.59
CA ASP A 41 -1.72 -8.93 -6.93
C ASP A 41 -0.89 -9.16 -5.66
N ARG A 42 -1.36 -10.02 -4.76
CA ARG A 42 -0.68 -10.30 -3.48
C ARG A 42 0.75 -10.81 -3.69
N ILE A 43 0.94 -11.69 -4.68
CA ILE A 43 2.24 -12.24 -5.04
C ILE A 43 3.11 -11.15 -5.67
N SER A 44 2.58 -10.36 -6.61
CA SER A 44 3.34 -9.31 -7.31
C SER A 44 3.76 -8.18 -6.37
N ASN A 45 2.86 -7.74 -5.49
CA ASN A 45 3.16 -6.74 -4.47
C ASN A 45 4.32 -7.20 -3.56
N LYS A 46 4.33 -8.48 -3.19
CA LYS A 46 5.42 -9.04 -2.38
C LYS A 46 6.72 -9.18 -3.19
N LEU A 47 6.63 -9.67 -4.42
CA LEU A 47 7.78 -9.82 -5.32
C LEU A 47 8.51 -8.48 -5.55
N ILE A 48 7.75 -7.40 -5.75
CA ILE A 48 8.30 -6.06 -6.03
C ILE A 48 8.62 -5.30 -4.74
N GLY A 49 7.68 -5.21 -3.80
CA GLY A 49 7.79 -4.37 -2.60
C GLY A 49 8.85 -4.83 -1.59
N GLU A 50 9.12 -6.14 -1.50
CA GLU A 50 10.20 -6.66 -0.63
C GLU A 50 11.55 -6.77 -1.39
N PHE A 51 11.68 -6.13 -2.57
CA PHE A 51 12.84 -6.23 -3.46
C PHE A 51 13.24 -7.68 -3.82
N LEU A 52 12.33 -8.64 -3.63
CA LEU A 52 12.60 -10.06 -3.87
C LEU A 52 12.87 -10.34 -5.35
N LEU A 53 12.32 -9.52 -6.25
CA LEU A 53 12.66 -9.57 -7.65
C LEU A 53 14.16 -9.32 -7.89
N ILE A 54 14.75 -8.37 -7.17
CA ILE A 54 16.20 -8.11 -7.23
C ILE A 54 16.96 -9.32 -6.71
N THR A 55 16.56 -9.88 -5.58
CA THR A 55 17.17 -11.10 -5.03
C THR A 55 17.05 -12.31 -5.98
N GLU A 56 15.94 -12.45 -6.70
CA GLU A 56 15.80 -13.47 -7.75
C GLU A 56 16.79 -13.26 -8.89
N PHE A 57 17.08 -12.01 -9.24
CA PHE A 57 18.06 -11.68 -10.27
C PHE A 57 19.51 -11.87 -9.80
N GLU A 58 19.79 -11.67 -8.52
CA GLU A 58 21.11 -11.89 -7.93
C GLU A 58 21.50 -13.37 -7.90
N LYS A 59 20.53 -14.28 -7.98
CA LYS A 59 20.76 -15.73 -8.12
C LYS A 59 21.17 -16.14 -9.54
N LEU A 60 21.04 -15.25 -10.52
CA LEU A 60 21.50 -15.54 -11.89
C LEU A 60 23.05 -15.60 -11.92
N PRO A 61 23.67 -16.56 -12.63
CA PRO A 61 25.12 -16.70 -12.68
C PRO A 61 25.83 -15.39 -13.08
N SER A 62 26.91 -15.04 -12.39
CA SER A 62 27.72 -13.85 -12.69
C SER A 62 28.37 -13.87 -14.07
N THR A 63 28.45 -15.05 -14.70
CA THR A 63 28.96 -15.25 -16.06
C THR A 63 27.94 -14.90 -17.15
N THR A 64 26.69 -14.55 -16.79
CA THR A 64 25.68 -14.21 -17.78
C THR A 64 25.85 -12.76 -18.24
N THR A 65 26.37 -12.58 -19.46
CA THR A 65 26.55 -11.30 -20.15
C THR A 65 25.25 -10.52 -20.42
N TYR A 66 24.08 -11.13 -20.15
CA TYR A 66 22.74 -10.60 -20.45
C TYR A 66 21.83 -10.49 -19.22
N ARG A 67 22.39 -10.32 -18.02
CA ARG A 67 21.62 -10.30 -16.77
C ARG A 67 20.47 -9.30 -16.80
N GLU A 68 20.69 -8.10 -17.30
CA GLU A 68 19.67 -7.03 -17.42
C GLU A 68 18.56 -7.36 -18.43
N TYR A 69 18.90 -8.04 -19.54
CA TYR A 69 17.92 -8.48 -20.53
C TYR A 69 16.94 -9.50 -19.93
N MET A 70 17.43 -10.49 -19.17
CA MET A 70 16.56 -11.46 -18.49
C MET A 70 15.67 -10.81 -17.41
N LYS A 71 16.15 -9.74 -16.75
CA LYS A 71 15.29 -8.94 -15.85
C LYS A 71 14.11 -8.35 -16.62
N TRP A 72 14.41 -7.74 -17.77
CA TRP A 72 13.43 -7.11 -18.61
C TRP A 72 12.42 -8.12 -19.17
N GLU A 73 12.85 -9.31 -19.59
CA GLU A 73 11.93 -10.36 -20.07
C GLU A 73 10.92 -10.81 -19.01
N LYS A 74 11.36 -11.02 -17.76
CA LYS A 74 10.43 -11.36 -16.67
C LYS A 74 9.40 -10.27 -16.45
N ILE A 75 9.83 -9.00 -16.42
CA ILE A 75 8.92 -7.85 -16.28
C ILE A 75 7.96 -7.76 -17.45
N VAL A 76 8.44 -7.89 -18.69
CA VAL A 76 7.60 -7.90 -19.89
C VAL A 76 6.57 -9.03 -19.82
N ARG A 77 6.96 -10.22 -19.37
CA ARG A 77 6.03 -11.35 -19.24
C ARG A 77 4.98 -11.08 -18.16
N LEU A 78 5.36 -10.59 -16.98
CA LEU A 78 4.40 -10.21 -15.94
C LEU A 78 3.44 -9.10 -16.44
N ASN A 79 3.95 -8.11 -17.18
CA ASN A 79 3.14 -7.05 -17.74
C ASN A 79 2.18 -7.53 -18.83
N ARG A 80 2.53 -8.57 -19.61
CA ARG A 80 1.59 -9.23 -20.54
C ARG A 80 0.42 -9.89 -19.80
N LEU A 81 0.62 -10.32 -18.56
CA LEU A 81 -0.46 -10.86 -17.72
C LEU A 81 -1.33 -9.76 -17.09
N GLY A 82 -0.87 -8.50 -17.10
CA GLY A 82 -1.58 -7.37 -16.48
C GLY A 82 -0.96 -6.86 -15.19
N ALA A 83 0.29 -7.21 -14.87
CA ALA A 83 0.94 -6.75 -13.63
C ALA A 83 1.17 -5.22 -13.58
N GLY A 84 1.33 -4.55 -14.72
CA GLY A 84 1.48 -3.08 -14.76
C GLY A 84 2.67 -2.55 -13.95
N ILE A 85 3.78 -3.31 -13.93
CA ILE A 85 5.03 -2.95 -13.28
C ILE A 85 5.75 -1.89 -14.14
N THR A 86 6.19 -0.82 -13.49
CA THR A 86 6.98 0.25 -14.11
C THR A 86 8.37 0.32 -13.47
N TYR A 87 9.37 0.84 -14.20
CA TYR A 87 10.69 1.12 -13.63
C TYR A 87 10.86 2.62 -13.42
N ASP A 88 11.10 3.02 -12.18
CA ASP A 88 11.44 4.40 -11.84
C ASP A 88 12.95 4.59 -12.00
N HIS A 89 13.34 5.27 -13.08
CA HIS A 89 14.74 5.57 -13.38
C HIS A 89 15.38 6.52 -12.35
N MET A 90 14.59 7.33 -11.64
CA MET A 90 15.11 8.27 -10.63
C MET A 90 15.45 7.55 -9.33
N CYS A 91 14.62 6.56 -8.95
CA CYS A 91 14.82 5.79 -7.73
C CYS A 91 15.61 4.49 -7.96
N GLY A 92 15.81 4.09 -9.22
CA GLY A 92 16.49 2.84 -9.58
C GLY A 92 15.73 1.60 -9.13
N CYS A 93 14.39 1.68 -9.03
CA CYS A 93 13.56 0.62 -8.49
C CYS A 93 12.32 0.35 -9.36
N TYR A 94 11.76 -0.85 -9.23
CA TYR A 94 10.47 -1.18 -9.85
C TYR A 94 9.34 -0.71 -8.94
N ASP A 95 8.30 -0.12 -9.53
CA ASP A 95 7.08 0.31 -8.85
C ASP A 95 5.92 -0.59 -9.33
N TYR A 96 5.11 -1.05 -8.37
CA TYR A 96 3.97 -1.93 -8.62
C TYR A 96 2.69 -1.23 -8.23
N HIS A 97 1.86 -0.91 -9.23
CA HIS A 97 0.69 -0.07 -9.01
C HIS A 97 -0.59 -0.86 -8.75
N HIS A 98 -0.57 -2.12 -8.32
CA HIS A 98 -1.79 -2.93 -8.11
C HIS A 98 -2.67 -3.07 -9.37
N ALA A 99 -2.07 -3.22 -10.56
CA ALA A 99 -2.82 -3.26 -11.81
C ALA A 99 -3.78 -4.48 -11.90
N PHE A 100 -3.41 -5.61 -11.32
CA PHE A 100 -4.32 -6.77 -11.22
C PHE A 100 -5.60 -6.45 -10.45
N LEU A 101 -5.52 -5.69 -9.36
CA LEU A 101 -6.71 -5.28 -8.60
C LEU A 101 -7.55 -4.24 -9.35
N ARG A 102 -6.93 -3.37 -10.16
CA ARG A 102 -7.69 -2.47 -11.04
C ARG A 102 -8.48 -3.25 -12.09
N THR A 103 -7.84 -4.20 -12.77
CA THR A 103 -8.55 -5.09 -13.72
C THR A 103 -9.63 -5.91 -13.02
N TYR A 104 -9.37 -6.39 -11.80
CA TYR A 104 -10.38 -7.04 -10.97
C TYR A 104 -11.58 -6.13 -10.70
N LEU A 105 -11.40 -4.87 -10.32
CA LEU A 105 -12.50 -3.94 -10.05
C LEU A 105 -13.31 -3.60 -11.31
N GLU A 106 -12.67 -3.54 -12.48
CA GLU A 106 -13.35 -3.35 -13.76
C GLU A 106 -14.25 -4.54 -14.13
N LYS A 107 -13.75 -5.77 -13.94
CA LYS A 107 -14.47 -7.00 -14.29
C LYS A 107 -15.47 -7.44 -13.21
N TYR A 108 -15.12 -7.25 -11.94
CA TYR A 108 -15.82 -7.80 -10.77
C TYR A 108 -16.09 -6.71 -9.71
N PRO A 109 -16.82 -5.63 -10.06
CA PRO A 109 -17.03 -4.50 -9.15
C PRO A 109 -17.77 -4.85 -7.86
N ALA A 110 -18.53 -5.95 -7.86
CA ALA A 110 -19.27 -6.46 -6.69
C ALA A 110 -18.71 -7.79 -6.14
N GLY A 111 -17.53 -8.23 -6.61
CA GLY A 111 -16.96 -9.50 -6.17
C GLY A 111 -16.44 -9.45 -4.72
N ASN A 112 -16.21 -10.61 -4.12
CA ASN A 112 -15.85 -10.75 -2.70
C ASN A 112 -14.55 -10.03 -2.29
N TYR A 113 -13.64 -9.79 -3.24
CA TYR A 113 -12.40 -9.06 -3.00
C TYR A 113 -12.49 -7.55 -3.29
N ALA A 114 -13.65 -7.02 -3.69
CA ALA A 114 -13.83 -5.61 -4.03
C ALA A 114 -13.45 -4.65 -2.87
N PRO A 115 -13.81 -4.91 -1.60
CA PRO A 115 -13.37 -4.06 -0.50
C PRO A 115 -11.84 -4.02 -0.38
N ALA A 116 -11.16 -5.15 -0.56
CA ALA A 116 -9.70 -5.17 -0.50
C ALA A 116 -9.08 -4.49 -1.72
N ALA A 117 -9.61 -4.73 -2.91
CA ALA A 117 -9.14 -4.13 -4.15
C ALA A 117 -9.28 -2.61 -4.14
N GLU A 118 -10.42 -2.07 -3.70
CA GLU A 118 -10.62 -0.63 -3.57
C GLU A 118 -9.63 -0.02 -2.59
N PHE A 119 -9.36 -0.66 -1.45
CA PHE A 119 -8.38 -0.15 -0.49
C PHE A 119 -6.96 -0.09 -1.06
N TYR A 120 -6.46 -1.20 -1.62
CA TYR A 120 -5.08 -1.30 -2.09
C TYR A 120 -4.82 -0.47 -3.36
N THR A 121 -5.86 -0.10 -4.11
CA THR A 121 -5.72 0.75 -5.29
C THR A 121 -5.80 2.26 -4.97
N ILE A 122 -6.07 2.66 -3.73
CA ILE A 122 -6.01 4.08 -3.30
C ILE A 122 -4.58 4.58 -3.46
N ARG A 123 -4.41 5.62 -4.28
CA ARG A 123 -3.08 6.14 -4.64
C ARG A 123 -2.50 6.94 -3.46
N PRO A 124 -1.32 6.55 -2.93
CA PRO A 124 -0.65 7.33 -1.90
C PRO A 124 -0.39 8.77 -2.35
N GLY A 125 -0.63 9.74 -1.47
CA GLY A 125 -0.27 11.13 -1.69
C GLY A 125 1.24 11.32 -1.46
N ARG A 126 1.97 11.83 -2.45
CA ARG A 126 3.43 12.01 -2.36
C ARG A 126 3.78 13.50 -2.25
N ASN A 127 4.46 13.90 -1.17
CA ASN A 127 5.19 15.17 -0.99
C ASN A 127 4.48 16.49 -1.33
N GLU A 128 3.19 16.46 -1.61
CA GLU A 128 2.34 17.62 -1.93
C GLU A 128 1.03 17.54 -1.14
N LEU A 129 0.60 18.67 -0.60
CA LEU A 129 -0.61 18.72 0.22
C LEU A 129 -1.87 18.28 -0.54
N SER A 130 -2.02 18.71 -1.79
CA SER A 130 -3.16 18.35 -2.66
C SER A 130 -3.27 16.83 -2.87
N GLU A 131 -2.14 16.16 -3.03
CA GLU A 131 -2.04 14.71 -3.20
C GLU A 131 -2.44 13.97 -1.91
N VAL A 132 -1.98 14.46 -0.76
CA VAL A 132 -2.36 13.93 0.56
C VAL A 132 -3.83 14.16 0.88
N GLU A 133 -4.38 15.32 0.51
CA GLU A 133 -5.81 15.63 0.68
C GLU A 133 -6.69 14.76 -0.22
N ARG A 134 -6.25 14.44 -1.45
CA ARG A 134 -6.94 13.45 -2.30
C ARG A 134 -6.95 12.09 -1.61
N GLU A 135 -5.79 11.61 -1.16
CA GLU A 135 -5.70 10.30 -0.50
C GLU A 135 -6.61 10.24 0.74
N LEU A 136 -6.60 11.26 1.61
CA LEU A 136 -7.49 11.34 2.76
C LEU A 136 -8.96 11.27 2.34
N LYS A 137 -9.36 12.01 1.30
CA LYS A 137 -10.72 11.99 0.78
C LYS A 137 -11.14 10.59 0.31
N GLU A 138 -10.25 9.90 -0.41
CA GLU A 138 -10.49 8.52 -0.86
C GLU A 138 -10.58 7.54 0.32
N LEU A 139 -9.69 7.63 1.30
CA LEU A 139 -9.72 6.80 2.50
C LEU A 139 -10.99 7.03 3.34
N TYR A 140 -11.42 8.28 3.51
CA TYR A 140 -12.67 8.58 4.22
C TYR A 140 -13.89 8.04 3.46
N ALA A 141 -13.93 8.17 2.14
CA ALA A 141 -14.98 7.60 1.31
C ALA A 141 -15.00 6.06 1.43
N TYR A 142 -13.83 5.43 1.41
CA TYR A 142 -13.66 4.00 1.60
C TYR A 142 -14.20 3.54 2.96
N VAL A 143 -13.78 4.16 4.06
CA VAL A 143 -14.22 3.80 5.42
C VAL A 143 -15.73 4.03 5.62
N LYS A 144 -16.31 5.02 4.93
CA LYS A 144 -17.76 5.25 4.92
C LYS A 144 -18.51 4.14 4.19
N LYS A 145 -17.97 3.66 3.07
CA LYS A 145 -18.55 2.58 2.27
C LYS A 145 -18.39 1.20 2.94
N TYR A 146 -17.23 0.96 3.54
CA TYR A 146 -16.87 -0.28 4.24
C TYR A 146 -16.54 0.03 5.70
N PRO A 147 -17.53 0.10 6.60
CA PRO A 147 -17.32 0.54 7.98
C PRO A 147 -16.64 -0.51 8.87
N GLU A 148 -16.59 -1.76 8.46
CA GLU A 148 -16.04 -2.87 9.25
C GLU A 148 -15.10 -3.72 8.40
N GLY A 149 -14.34 -4.59 9.07
CA GLY A 149 -13.39 -5.48 8.42
C GLY A 149 -11.96 -4.96 8.45
N ARG A 150 -11.05 -5.81 7.98
CA ARG A 150 -9.61 -5.60 8.11
C ARG A 150 -9.11 -4.39 7.35
N GLU A 151 -9.51 -4.26 6.09
CA GLU A 151 -9.07 -3.15 5.25
C GLU A 151 -9.69 -1.82 5.69
N SER A 152 -10.86 -1.84 6.32
CA SER A 152 -11.45 -0.67 6.99
C SER A 152 -10.59 -0.17 8.16
N ASP A 153 -10.11 -1.10 9.00
CA ASP A 153 -9.21 -0.75 10.10
C ASP A 153 -7.83 -0.31 9.60
N LYS A 154 -7.33 -0.89 8.51
CA LYS A 154 -6.10 -0.41 7.84
C LYS A 154 -6.27 0.99 7.25
N ALA A 155 -7.41 1.28 6.62
CA ALA A 155 -7.71 2.61 6.12
C ALA A 155 -7.77 3.64 7.25
N ARG A 156 -8.41 3.30 8.38
CA ARG A 156 -8.38 4.14 9.59
C ARG A 156 -6.98 4.34 10.14
N LEU A 157 -6.15 3.29 10.15
CA LEU A 157 -4.76 3.40 10.58
C LEU A 157 -3.98 4.35 9.64
N LYS A 158 -4.18 4.24 8.33
CA LYS A 158 -3.57 5.13 7.34
C LYS A 158 -4.03 6.58 7.51
N ILE A 159 -5.32 6.83 7.72
CA ILE A 159 -5.85 8.17 8.03
C ILE A 159 -5.20 8.73 9.31
N ALA A 160 -5.08 7.91 10.36
CA ALA A 160 -4.45 8.33 11.62
C ALA A 160 -2.98 8.70 11.41
N ARG A 161 -2.22 7.88 10.67
CA ARG A 161 -0.81 8.16 10.33
C ARG A 161 -0.65 9.45 9.53
N ILE A 162 -1.48 9.65 8.50
CA ILE A 162 -1.41 10.88 7.68
C ILE A 162 -1.67 12.11 8.54
N ASN A 163 -2.71 12.09 9.39
CA ASN A 163 -3.03 13.22 10.26
C ASN A 163 -1.97 13.43 11.34
N ASP A 164 -1.38 12.37 11.88
CA ASP A 164 -0.28 12.43 12.84
C ASP A 164 0.94 13.13 12.20
N ASN A 165 1.34 12.69 11.01
CA ASN A 165 2.43 13.31 10.26
C ASN A 165 2.13 14.77 9.87
N LEU A 166 0.89 15.09 9.47
CA LEU A 166 0.49 16.47 9.18
C LEU A 166 0.54 17.35 10.43
N TRP A 167 0.13 16.84 11.59
CA TRP A 167 0.26 17.56 12.85
C TRP A 167 1.73 17.87 13.14
N ASP A 168 2.61 16.88 13.07
CA ASP A 168 4.06 17.03 13.33
C ASP A 168 4.68 18.09 12.42
N LEU A 169 4.42 17.99 11.11
CA LEU A 169 4.92 18.94 10.11
C LEU A 169 4.45 20.37 10.34
N LEU A 170 3.18 20.58 10.68
CA LEU A 170 2.61 21.91 10.91
C LEU A 170 3.01 22.48 12.27
N TYR A 171 3.08 21.64 13.30
CA TYR A 171 3.42 22.04 14.67
C TYR A 171 4.86 22.52 14.79
N HIS A 172 5.81 21.86 14.09
CA HIS A 172 7.24 22.19 14.14
C HIS A 172 7.69 23.27 13.16
N GLY A 173 6.77 24.14 12.72
CA GLY A 173 7.11 25.32 11.93
C GLY A 173 6.83 25.22 10.43
N GLY A 174 6.18 24.14 9.99
CA GLY A 174 5.67 24.00 8.63
C GLY A 174 6.76 23.63 7.62
N TRP A 175 6.55 22.56 6.86
CA TRP A 175 7.27 22.34 5.61
C TRP A 175 6.52 23.10 4.50
N PRO A 176 7.17 23.96 3.67
CA PRO A 176 6.46 24.80 2.70
C PRO A 176 5.46 24.09 1.78
N PRO A 177 5.66 22.83 1.34
CA PRO A 177 4.64 22.11 0.56
C PRO A 177 3.34 21.78 1.31
N PHE A 178 3.34 21.90 2.64
CA PHE A 178 2.23 21.52 3.54
C PHE A 178 1.68 22.69 4.36
N SER A 179 2.41 23.79 4.45
CA SER A 179 2.07 24.99 5.21
C SER A 179 1.32 26.01 4.34
N SER A 180 0.37 26.73 4.93
CA SER A 180 -0.28 27.87 4.28
C SER A 180 0.53 29.17 4.36
N GLY A 181 1.63 29.18 5.12
CA GLY A 181 2.40 30.37 5.47
C GLY A 181 1.75 31.22 6.58
N ASP A 182 0.51 30.94 6.97
CA ASP A 182 -0.18 31.56 8.10
C ASP A 182 -0.09 30.65 9.33
N LYS A 183 0.71 31.09 10.32
CA LYS A 183 0.95 30.35 11.56
C LYS A 183 -0.34 30.07 12.35
N ALA A 184 -1.32 30.98 12.35
CA ALA A 184 -2.55 30.78 13.10
C ALA A 184 -3.42 29.71 12.42
N ARG A 185 -3.51 29.77 11.09
CA ARG A 185 -4.24 28.78 10.28
C ARG A 185 -3.59 27.41 10.36
N ASP A 186 -2.27 27.34 10.22
CA ASP A 186 -1.52 26.09 10.31
C ASP A 186 -1.60 25.48 11.72
N GLY A 187 -1.55 26.31 12.77
CA GLY A 187 -1.73 25.85 14.15
C GLY A 187 -3.13 25.25 14.41
N ALA A 188 -4.18 25.88 13.88
CA ALA A 188 -5.55 25.35 13.99
C ALA A 188 -5.69 24.01 13.25
N ARG A 189 -5.13 23.90 12.05
CA ARG A 189 -5.11 22.67 11.26
C ARG A 189 -4.32 21.56 11.96
N ALA A 190 -3.16 21.88 12.53
CA ALA A 190 -2.34 20.93 13.26
C ALA A 190 -3.13 20.30 14.43
N GLU A 191 -3.86 21.11 15.20
CA GLU A 191 -4.66 20.61 16.31
C GLU A 191 -5.85 19.74 15.86
N GLU A 192 -6.49 20.07 14.74
CA GLU A 192 -7.53 19.22 14.14
C GLU A 192 -6.98 17.85 13.71
N CYS A 193 -5.82 17.86 13.04
CA CYS A 193 -5.10 16.64 12.65
C CYS A 193 -4.76 15.79 13.89
N ARG A 194 -4.19 16.40 14.93
CA ARG A 194 -3.86 15.72 16.19
C ARG A 194 -5.08 15.06 16.83
N ARG A 195 -6.20 15.80 16.95
CA ARG A 195 -7.45 15.28 17.51
C ARG A 195 -7.98 14.09 16.71
N THR A 196 -7.91 14.17 15.39
CA THR A 196 -8.33 13.10 14.49
C THR A 196 -7.49 11.83 14.70
N SER A 197 -6.15 11.97 14.72
CA SER A 197 -5.23 10.85 14.95
C SER A 197 -5.45 10.19 16.31
N LEU A 198 -5.54 10.98 17.38
CA LEU A 198 -5.79 10.46 18.74
C LEU A 198 -7.09 9.67 18.81
N SER A 199 -8.17 10.17 18.20
CA SER A 199 -9.46 9.50 18.16
C SER A 199 -9.37 8.16 17.42
N LEU A 200 -8.71 8.14 16.26
CA LEU A 200 -8.56 6.94 15.44
C LEU A 200 -7.65 5.90 16.10
N TYR A 201 -6.48 6.27 16.61
CA TYR A 201 -5.61 5.32 17.31
C TYR A 201 -6.32 4.71 18.53
N LYS A 202 -7.02 5.53 19.34
CA LYS A 202 -7.80 5.02 20.48
C LYS A 202 -8.85 4.00 20.07
N ARG A 203 -9.47 4.18 18.91
CA ARG A 203 -10.40 3.19 18.33
C ARG A 203 -9.66 1.93 17.88
N LEU A 204 -8.54 2.08 17.17
CA LEU A 204 -7.76 0.99 16.59
C LEU A 204 -7.09 0.09 17.64
N LEU A 205 -6.79 0.60 18.83
CA LEU A 205 -6.31 -0.21 19.96
C LEU A 205 -7.32 -1.28 20.41
N LYS A 206 -8.57 -1.19 19.97
CA LYS A 206 -9.62 -2.19 20.20
C LYS A 206 -9.90 -3.07 18.97
N SER A 207 -9.16 -2.86 17.87
CA SER A 207 -9.32 -3.64 16.65
C SER A 207 -8.97 -5.10 16.89
N ARG A 208 -9.74 -5.99 16.26
CA ARG A 208 -9.45 -7.43 16.18
C ARG A 208 -8.84 -7.84 14.84
N HIS A 209 -8.66 -6.89 13.93
CA HIS A 209 -8.27 -7.15 12.55
C HIS A 209 -6.83 -6.72 12.23
N LEU A 210 -6.26 -5.81 13.02
CA LEU A 210 -4.87 -5.39 12.90
C LEU A 210 -3.91 -6.47 13.43
N SER A 211 -2.72 -6.53 12.85
CA SER A 211 -1.64 -7.40 13.35
C SER A 211 -1.09 -6.90 14.70
N PRO A 212 -0.38 -7.76 15.46
CA PRO A 212 0.30 -7.32 16.68
C PRO A 212 1.25 -6.14 16.47
N GLU A 213 1.94 -6.10 15.32
CA GLU A 213 2.85 -5.02 14.94
C GLU A 213 2.09 -3.72 14.64
N GLU A 214 1.00 -3.80 13.87
CA GLU A 214 0.13 -2.64 13.59
C GLU A 214 -0.50 -2.08 14.88
N LEU A 215 -0.90 -2.95 15.82
CA LEU A 215 -1.43 -2.55 17.13
C LEU A 215 -0.35 -1.91 18.02
N LYS A 216 0.86 -2.47 18.02
CA LYS A 216 1.99 -1.91 18.76
C LYS A 216 2.31 -0.51 18.25
N GLU A 217 2.41 -0.32 16.93
CA GLU A 217 2.65 0.99 16.34
C GLU A 217 1.54 1.99 16.69
N ALA A 218 0.26 1.58 16.55
CA ALA A 218 -0.86 2.44 16.90
C ALA A 218 -0.80 2.88 18.38
N LYS A 219 -0.33 2.00 19.28
CA LYS A 219 -0.13 2.32 20.69
C LYS A 219 1.02 3.30 20.90
N ASP A 220 2.18 3.02 20.30
CA ASP A 220 3.37 3.84 20.46
C ASP A 220 3.11 5.27 19.95
N ARG A 221 2.43 5.41 18.80
CA ARG A 221 2.01 6.72 18.26
C ARG A 221 0.93 7.40 19.10
N TYR A 222 -0.04 6.65 19.64
CA TYR A 222 -1.04 7.21 20.55
C TYR A 222 -0.39 7.81 21.81
N ASP A 223 0.50 7.04 22.46
CA ASP A 223 1.19 7.47 23.68
C ASP A 223 2.13 8.66 23.40
N GLY A 224 2.79 8.68 22.24
CA GLY A 224 3.58 9.80 21.77
C GLY A 224 2.77 11.08 21.59
N LEU A 225 1.62 11.01 20.90
CA LEU A 225 0.73 12.15 20.64
C LEU A 225 0.08 12.72 21.92
N VAL A 226 -0.24 11.84 22.88
CA VAL A 226 -0.75 12.23 24.20
C VAL A 226 0.32 12.97 24.99
N SER A 227 1.55 12.46 24.97
CA SER A 227 2.65 13.01 25.76
C SER A 227 3.37 14.21 25.11
N LEU A 228 3.01 14.57 23.87
CA LEU A 228 3.70 15.59 23.06
C LEU A 228 5.21 15.31 22.92
N LYS A 229 5.63 14.04 23.00
CA LYS A 229 7.03 13.62 22.93
C LYS A 229 7.49 13.26 21.51
N HIS A 230 6.64 13.41 20.50
CA HIS A 230 7.04 13.13 19.12
C HIS A 230 8.14 14.11 18.69
N SER A 231 9.27 13.55 18.25
CA SER A 231 10.36 14.26 17.58
C SER A 231 10.84 13.49 16.34
N SER A 232 10.05 12.52 15.87
CA SER A 232 10.40 11.64 14.78
C SER A 232 9.64 12.12 13.55
N VAL A 233 10.30 12.96 12.75
CA VAL A 233 9.88 13.33 11.40
C VAL A 233 9.78 12.03 10.60
N TYR A 234 8.58 11.46 10.52
CA TYR A 234 8.30 10.39 9.59
C TYR A 234 7.95 11.05 8.28
N TYR A 235 8.86 10.96 7.31
CA TYR A 235 8.52 11.32 5.95
C TYR A 235 7.24 10.59 5.56
N ILE A 236 6.35 11.26 4.82
CA ILE A 236 5.25 10.61 4.12
C ILE A 236 5.89 9.81 2.98
N THR A 237 6.58 8.72 3.32
CA THR A 237 7.35 7.87 2.39
C THR A 237 6.81 6.46 2.42
N TYR A 238 6.57 5.96 1.20
CA TYR A 238 6.49 4.57 0.74
C TYR A 238 6.17 3.52 1.82
N ASP A 239 4.86 3.20 1.95
CA ASP A 239 4.45 1.81 2.23
C ASP A 239 4.61 1.01 0.92
#